data_AF-A0A3D4T9D5-F1
#
_entry.id   AF-A0A3D4T9D5-F1
#
_cell.length_a   1.000
_cell.length_b   1.000
_cell.length_c   1.000
_cell.angle_alpha   90.00
_cell.angle_beta   90.00
_cell.angle_gamma   90.00
#
_symmetry.space_group_name_H-M   'P 1'
#
loop_
_entity.id
_entity.type
_entity.pdbx_description
1 polymer ?
#
loop_
_entity_poly.entity_id
_entity_poly.type
_entity_poly.pdbx_seq_one_letter_code
_entity_poly.pdbx_strand_id
1 'polypeptide(L)'
;MGWQKGGFSVESMGTADSLKSGSTRFRYNLVHAVVDPFRRGSDATAAFAANADVETLLTNTTNANVKYASANDINLTAPFNLTSPNLLPNTGSPALSGANFTDLTGNNFFTSTTFRGAFGTTNWMQGWTRFFTKGN
;
A
#
# COMPACT_ATOMS: atom_id res chain seq x y z
N MET A 1 -0.93 -4.75 2.56
CA MET A 1 -0.09 -5.68 3.35
C MET A 1 -0.90 -6.90 3.72
N GLY A 2 -0.25 -8.05 3.94
CA GLY A 2 -0.89 -9.24 4.52
C GLY A 2 -1.70 -10.09 3.55
N TRP A 3 -1.72 -9.74 2.27
CA TRP A 3 -2.35 -10.57 1.24
C TRP A 3 -1.45 -11.76 0.88
N GLN A 4 -2.05 -12.91 0.58
CA GLN A 4 -1.29 -14.14 0.35
C GLN A 4 -0.49 -14.11 -0.96
N LYS A 5 -1.08 -13.62 -2.06
CA LYS A 5 -0.48 -13.77 -3.39
C LYS A 5 0.22 -12.52 -3.90
N GLY A 6 -0.45 -11.38 -3.87
CA GLY A 6 0.00 -10.12 -4.50
C GLY A 6 -0.16 -8.89 -3.61
N GLY A 7 0.87 -8.04 -3.50
CA GLY A 7 0.73 -6.75 -2.80
C GLY A 7 0.12 -5.70 -3.72
N PHE A 8 0.79 -5.50 -4.86
CA PHE A 8 0.34 -4.72 -6.01
C PHE A 8 0.38 -5.64 -7.24
N SER A 9 -0.68 -5.63 -8.06
CA SER A 9 -0.79 -6.45 -9.26
C SER A 9 -1.21 -5.62 -10.46
N VAL A 10 -0.50 -5.77 -11.57
CA VAL A 10 -0.87 -5.18 -12.87
C VAL A 10 -1.23 -6.28 -13.85
N GLU A 11 -2.51 -6.38 -14.19
CA GLU A 11 -3.03 -7.54 -14.94
C GLU A 11 -3.15 -7.28 -16.44
N SER A 12 -3.40 -6.03 -16.86
CA SER A 12 -3.69 -5.69 -18.25
C SER A 12 -2.56 -4.88 -18.90
N MET A 13 -2.43 -5.02 -20.23
CA MET A 13 -1.45 -4.27 -21.02
C MET A 13 -1.66 -2.76 -20.92
N GLY A 14 -2.90 -2.27 -21.06
CA GLY A 14 -3.19 -0.84 -21.00
C GLY A 14 -2.85 -0.19 -19.65
N THR A 15 -3.09 -0.89 -18.54
CA THR A 15 -2.66 -0.42 -17.21
C THR A 15 -1.15 -0.49 -17.07
N ALA A 16 -0.49 -1.52 -17.61
CA ALA A 16 0.96 -1.65 -17.58
C ALA A 16 1.66 -0.53 -18.37
N ASP A 17 1.16 -0.19 -19.56
CA ASP A 17 1.67 0.90 -20.38
C ASP A 17 1.43 2.27 -19.72
N SER A 18 0.26 2.44 -19.11
CA SER A 18 -0.08 3.66 -18.35
C SER A 18 0.79 3.82 -17.10
N LEU A 19 1.16 2.72 -16.44
CA LEU A 19 2.07 2.71 -15.29
C LEU A 19 3.50 3.03 -15.72
N LYS A 20 3.98 2.44 -16.82
CA LYS A 20 5.31 2.71 -17.39
C LYS A 20 5.48 4.14 -17.88
N SER A 21 4.47 4.67 -18.58
CA SER A 21 4.47 6.05 -19.08
C SER A 21 4.26 7.09 -17.97
N GLY A 22 3.90 6.66 -16.76
CA GLY A 22 3.65 7.54 -15.61
C GLY A 22 2.31 8.28 -15.66
N SER A 23 1.41 7.88 -16.58
CA SER A 23 0.02 8.34 -16.64
C SER A 23 -0.78 7.85 -15.43
N THR A 24 -0.53 6.62 -14.99
CA THR A 24 -0.99 6.09 -13.70
C THR A 24 0.17 6.09 -12.71
N ARG A 25 -0.13 6.41 -11.43
CA ARG A 25 0.88 6.49 -10.37
C ARG A 25 0.43 5.70 -9.15
N PHE A 26 1.38 4.97 -8.58
CA PHE A 26 1.27 4.33 -7.28
C PHE A 26 2.57 4.66 -6.54
N ARG A 27 2.52 5.57 -5.56
CA ARG A 27 3.71 6.18 -4.94
C ARG A 27 3.59 6.33 -3.44
N TYR A 28 4.74 6.28 -2.76
CA TYR A 28 4.88 6.51 -1.32
C TYR A 28 4.03 5.55 -0.46
N ASN A 29 3.85 4.30 -0.89
CA ASN A 29 3.10 3.28 -0.16
C ASN A 29 4.02 2.30 0.56
N LEU A 30 3.46 1.63 1.57
CA LEU A 30 4.05 0.45 2.21
C LEU A 30 3.45 -0.81 1.56
N VAL A 31 4.28 -1.64 0.94
CA VAL A 31 3.83 -2.80 0.17
C VAL A 31 4.36 -4.08 0.79
N HIS A 32 3.46 -5.03 1.03
CA HIS A 32 3.80 -6.38 1.49
C HIS A 32 2.74 -7.36 0.99
N ALA A 33 3.20 -8.54 0.58
CA ALA A 33 2.42 -9.75 0.43
C ALA A 33 3.30 -10.95 0.78
N VAL A 34 2.66 -12.08 1.11
CA VAL A 34 3.35 -13.28 1.59
C VAL A 34 4.23 -13.90 0.49
N VAL A 35 3.77 -13.90 -0.76
CA VAL A 35 4.51 -14.50 -1.88
C VAL A 35 5.17 -13.42 -2.74
N ASP A 36 4.38 -12.63 -3.47
CA ASP A 36 4.91 -11.63 -4.41
C ASP A 36 4.37 -10.23 -4.08
N PRO A 37 5.15 -9.34 -3.45
CA PRO A 37 4.70 -7.96 -3.17
C PRO A 37 4.34 -7.17 -4.44
N PHE A 38 4.99 -7.48 -5.57
CA PHE A 38 4.72 -6.88 -6.88
C PHE A 38 4.56 -7.97 -7.92
N ARG A 39 3.43 -7.94 -8.64
CA ARG A 39 3.07 -8.94 -9.64
C ARG A 39 2.68 -8.29 -10.96
N ARG A 40 2.95 -9.00 -12.04
CA ARG A 40 2.34 -8.78 -13.34
C ARG A 40 1.51 -10.00 -13.77
N GLY A 41 0.39 -9.74 -14.43
CA GLY A 41 -0.40 -10.74 -15.12
C GLY A 41 0.24 -11.21 -16.43
N SER A 42 -0.38 -12.19 -17.07
CA SER A 42 0.05 -12.71 -18.39
C SER A 42 -0.03 -11.64 -19.48
N ASP A 43 -1.00 -10.73 -19.39
CA ASP A 43 -1.29 -9.78 -20.46
C ASP A 43 -0.39 -8.54 -20.39
N ALA A 44 0.31 -8.35 -19.27
CA ALA A 44 1.27 -7.27 -19.06
C ALA A 44 2.70 -7.64 -19.52
N THR A 45 2.92 -8.80 -20.13
CA THR A 45 4.26 -9.33 -20.49
C THR A 45 5.04 -8.47 -21.48
N ALA A 46 4.37 -7.81 -22.42
CA ALA A 46 5.02 -6.89 -23.37
C ALA A 46 5.55 -5.62 -22.68
N ALA A 47 4.86 -5.17 -21.63
CA ALA A 47 5.34 -4.10 -20.78
C ALA A 47 6.39 -4.64 -19.79
N PHE A 48 6.02 -5.52 -18.88
CA PHE A 48 6.93 -6.02 -17.86
C PHE A 48 7.34 -7.45 -18.22
N ALA A 49 8.62 -7.70 -18.44
CA ALA A 49 9.16 -9.01 -18.77
C ALA A 49 9.22 -9.94 -17.54
N ALA A 50 9.27 -9.40 -16.32
CA ALA A 50 9.24 -10.13 -15.05
C ALA A 50 8.50 -9.34 -13.94
N ASN A 51 8.09 -10.01 -12.86
CA ASN A 51 7.58 -9.34 -11.65
C ASN A 51 8.61 -8.33 -11.10
N ALA A 52 9.90 -8.63 -11.25
CA ALA A 52 11.01 -7.77 -10.85
C ALA A 52 11.03 -6.40 -11.57
N ASP A 53 10.49 -6.32 -12.79
CA ASP A 53 10.42 -5.04 -13.51
C ASP A 53 9.36 -4.11 -12.88
N VAL A 54 8.24 -4.69 -12.44
CA VAL A 54 7.19 -3.95 -11.71
C VAL A 54 7.73 -3.47 -10.38
N GLU A 55 8.46 -4.32 -9.66
CA GLU A 55 9.12 -3.94 -8.41
C GLU A 55 10.10 -2.79 -8.64
N THR A 56 11.03 -2.94 -9.59
CA THR A 56 12.05 -1.93 -9.90
C THR A 56 11.42 -0.58 -10.21
N LEU A 57 10.35 -0.56 -11.01
CA LEU A 57 9.62 0.66 -11.31
C LEU A 57 9.00 1.25 -10.03
N LEU A 58 8.29 0.47 -9.23
CA LEU A 58 7.51 0.98 -8.10
C LEU A 58 8.36 1.32 -6.87
N THR A 59 9.54 0.73 -6.71
CA THR A 59 10.47 1.04 -5.61
C THR A 59 11.60 1.99 -6.03
N ASN A 60 11.58 2.54 -7.25
CA ASN A 60 12.53 3.56 -7.67
C ASN A 60 12.39 4.84 -6.83
N THR A 61 13.35 5.75 -6.96
CA THR A 61 13.37 7.01 -6.18
C THR A 61 12.19 7.94 -6.45
N THR A 62 11.58 7.86 -7.64
CA THR A 62 10.43 8.69 -8.01
C THR A 62 9.12 8.18 -7.42
N ASN A 63 8.89 6.85 -7.45
CA ASN A 63 7.69 6.24 -6.92
C ASN A 63 7.80 5.97 -5.42
N ALA A 64 8.99 5.67 -4.92
CA ALA A 64 9.33 5.61 -3.50
C ALA A 64 8.39 4.73 -2.65
N ASN A 65 7.80 3.68 -3.24
CA ASN A 65 7.13 2.66 -2.44
C ASN A 65 8.17 1.83 -1.72
N VAL A 66 7.86 1.42 -0.50
CA VAL A 66 8.74 0.60 0.33
C VAL A 66 8.19 -0.82 0.39
N LYS A 67 9.01 -1.78 -0.05
CA LYS A 67 8.71 -3.20 0.06
C LYS A 67 9.09 -3.71 1.45
N TYR A 68 8.20 -4.46 2.09
CA TYR A 68 8.46 -5.16 3.34
C TYR A 68 8.41 -6.67 3.15
N ALA A 69 9.33 -7.37 3.80
CA ALA A 69 9.38 -8.83 3.81
C ALA A 69 8.31 -9.40 4.74
N SER A 70 8.03 -8.74 5.87
CA SER A 70 6.97 -9.12 6.81
C SER A 70 5.97 -7.98 7.01
N ALA A 71 4.70 -8.34 7.22
CA ALA A 71 3.70 -7.37 7.68
C ALA A 71 4.07 -6.74 9.03
N ASN A 72 4.78 -7.49 9.90
CA ASN A 72 5.16 -7.01 11.22
C ASN A 72 6.18 -5.87 11.16
N ASP A 73 6.97 -5.79 10.09
CA ASP A 73 7.97 -4.72 9.90
C ASP A 73 7.31 -3.36 9.65
N ILE A 74 6.03 -3.36 9.25
CA ILE A 74 5.23 -2.15 9.14
C ILE A 74 4.74 -1.69 10.53
N ASN A 75 4.79 -2.57 11.53
CA ASN A 75 4.63 -2.25 12.95
C ASN A 75 3.28 -1.57 13.27
N LEU A 76 2.18 -2.18 12.81
CA LEU A 76 0.83 -1.82 13.24
C LEU A 76 0.45 -2.62 14.51
N THR A 77 -0.42 -2.06 15.34
CA THR A 77 -0.70 -2.59 16.69
C THR A 77 -1.32 -3.99 16.68
N ALA A 78 -2.45 -4.18 16.01
CA ALA A 78 -3.12 -5.49 15.87
C ALA A 78 -3.93 -5.54 14.56
N PRO A 79 -3.27 -5.43 13.39
CA PRO A 79 -3.96 -5.25 12.11
C PRO A 79 -4.73 -6.49 11.63
N PHE A 80 -4.43 -7.67 12.19
CA PHE A 80 -5.03 -8.95 11.80
C PHE A 80 -5.96 -9.54 12.88
N ASN A 81 -6.27 -8.77 13.93
CA ASN A 81 -7.30 -9.19 14.90
C ASN A 81 -8.68 -9.05 14.26
N LEU A 82 -9.32 -10.17 13.92
CA LEU A 82 -10.60 -10.19 13.18
C LEU A 82 -11.81 -9.78 14.03
N THR A 83 -11.71 -9.82 15.36
CA THR A 83 -12.82 -9.50 16.27
C THR A 83 -12.69 -8.12 16.88
N SER A 84 -11.48 -7.62 17.04
CA SER A 84 -11.18 -6.28 17.55
C SER A 84 -9.89 -5.73 16.92
N PRO A 85 -9.91 -5.36 15.62
CA PRO A 85 -8.72 -4.87 14.94
C PRO A 85 -8.24 -3.55 15.54
N ASN A 86 -6.93 -3.42 15.67
CA ASN A 86 -6.29 -2.15 15.96
C ASN A 86 -5.32 -1.81 14.83
N LEU A 87 -5.75 -0.90 13.95
CA LEU A 87 -5.02 -0.50 12.75
C LEU A 87 -4.04 0.66 13.01
N LEU A 88 -3.94 1.15 14.25
CA LEU A 88 -3.02 2.23 14.58
C LEU A 88 -1.57 1.76 14.45
N PRO A 89 -0.69 2.56 13.82
CA PRO A 89 0.74 2.34 13.87
C PRO A 89 1.29 2.45 15.30
N ASN A 90 2.19 1.56 15.69
CA ASN A 90 2.95 1.71 16.94
C ASN A 90 3.97 2.85 16.82
N THR A 91 4.47 3.35 17.95
CA THR A 91 5.63 4.25 17.99
C THR A 91 6.80 3.65 17.20
N GLY A 92 7.40 4.47 16.34
CA GLY A 92 8.49 4.04 15.46
C GLY A 92 8.05 3.28 14.21
N SER A 93 6.74 3.08 13.99
CA SER A 93 6.25 2.50 12.74
C SER A 93 6.63 3.37 11.54
N PRO A 94 7.10 2.76 10.43
CA PRO A 94 7.34 3.47 9.18
C PRO A 94 6.07 4.05 8.54
N ALA A 95 4.88 3.68 9.03
CA ALA A 95 3.61 4.25 8.60
C ALA A 95 3.37 5.64 9.20
N LEU A 96 4.05 6.06 10.26
CA LEU A 96 3.85 7.39 10.88
C LEU A 96 4.45 8.55 10.06
N SER A 97 5.26 8.24 9.05
CA SER A 97 5.95 9.22 8.22
C SER A 97 6.03 8.77 6.74
N GLY A 98 6.50 9.69 5.89
CA GLY A 98 6.81 9.41 4.49
C GLY A 98 5.65 9.59 3.51
N ALA A 99 4.51 10.12 3.96
CA ALA A 99 3.47 10.56 3.03
C ALA A 99 3.93 11.79 2.24
N ASN A 100 3.55 11.87 0.97
CA ASN A 100 3.88 12.97 0.09
C ASN A 100 2.66 13.35 -0.76
N PHE A 101 2.29 14.63 -0.68
CA PHE A 101 1.11 15.20 -1.33
C PHE A 101 1.49 16.19 -2.45
N THR A 102 2.75 16.19 -2.91
CA THR A 102 3.22 17.14 -3.94
C THR A 102 2.41 17.03 -5.23
N ASP A 103 2.02 15.82 -5.64
CA ASP A 103 1.16 15.58 -6.81
C ASP A 103 -0.28 16.08 -6.64
N LEU A 104 -0.70 16.46 -5.42
CA LEU A 104 -2.02 16.97 -5.08
C LEU A 104 -1.99 18.46 -4.69
N THR A 105 -0.88 19.15 -4.94
CA THR A 105 -0.73 20.58 -4.60
C THR A 105 -1.83 21.42 -5.23
N GLY A 106 -2.47 22.28 -4.43
CA GLY A 106 -3.58 23.14 -4.86
C GLY A 106 -4.95 22.46 -4.84
N ASN A 107 -5.02 21.17 -4.50
CA ASN A 107 -6.27 20.47 -4.29
C ASN A 107 -6.71 20.54 -2.82
N ASN A 108 -7.64 21.45 -2.51
CA ASN A 108 -8.14 21.68 -1.15
C ASN A 108 -9.17 20.65 -0.69
N PHE A 109 -9.55 19.68 -1.53
CA PHE A 109 -10.42 18.59 -1.11
C PHE A 109 -9.72 17.63 -0.13
N PHE A 110 -8.40 17.46 -0.27
CA PHE A 110 -7.63 16.55 0.56
C PHE A 110 -6.89 17.31 1.67
N THR A 111 -6.84 16.70 2.86
CA THR A 111 -5.97 17.17 3.95
C THR A 111 -4.66 16.41 3.91
N SER A 112 -3.55 17.13 3.80
CA SER A 112 -2.21 16.54 3.87
C SER A 112 -1.90 16.06 5.28
N THR A 113 -1.34 14.85 5.37
CA THR A 113 -0.85 14.25 6.63
C THR A 113 0.60 13.79 6.44
N THR A 114 1.24 13.37 7.53
CA THR A 114 2.61 12.83 7.47
C THR A 114 2.63 11.30 7.33
N PHE A 115 1.56 10.63 7.74
CA PHE A 115 1.48 9.18 7.83
C PHE A 115 1.01 8.53 6.53
N ARG A 116 1.56 7.35 6.22
CA ARG A 116 1.19 6.53 5.06
C ARG A 116 0.07 5.57 5.43
N GLY A 117 -1.03 5.63 4.70
CA GLY A 117 -2.25 4.87 4.97
C GLY A 117 -3.32 5.70 5.69
N ALA A 118 -4.32 5.04 6.25
CA ALA A 118 -5.50 5.69 6.79
C ALA A 118 -5.40 6.12 8.27
N PHE A 119 -4.36 5.70 8.98
CA PHE A 119 -4.23 5.91 10.44
C PHE A 119 -2.91 6.56 10.81
N GLY A 120 -3.00 7.70 11.50
CA GLY A 120 -1.93 8.25 12.33
C GLY A 120 -2.10 7.76 13.77
N THR A 121 -2.16 8.68 14.73
CA THR A 121 -2.38 8.35 16.15
C THR A 121 -3.85 8.28 16.56
N THR A 122 -4.76 8.75 15.71
CA THR A 122 -6.21 8.80 15.99
C THR A 122 -6.94 7.65 15.33
N ASN A 123 -7.74 6.90 16.11
CA ASN A 123 -8.63 5.87 15.58
C ASN A 123 -9.98 6.47 15.16
N TRP A 124 -10.06 6.97 13.93
CA TRP A 124 -11.29 7.58 13.41
C TRP A 124 -12.44 6.58 13.22
N MET A 125 -12.18 5.26 13.22
CA MET A 125 -13.24 4.24 13.13
C MET A 125 -14.02 4.09 14.43
N GLN A 126 -13.48 4.58 15.56
CA GLN A 126 -14.12 4.43 16.86
C GLN A 126 -15.49 5.11 16.84
N GLY A 127 -16.53 4.36 17.23
CA GLY A 127 -17.93 4.82 17.19
C GLY A 127 -18.60 4.75 15.82
N TRP A 128 -17.84 4.55 14.73
CA TRP A 128 -18.37 4.42 13.37
C TRP A 128 -18.46 2.98 12.89
N THR A 129 -17.49 2.14 13.28
CA THR A 129 -17.38 0.76 12.80
C THR A 129 -17.61 -0.22 13.94
N ARG A 130 -18.40 -1.27 13.69
CA ARG A 130 -18.59 -2.41 14.59
C ARG A 130 -18.01 -3.67 13.96
N PHE A 131 -17.15 -4.35 14.71
CA PHE A 131 -16.60 -5.65 14.34
C PHE A 131 -17.40 -6.74 15.05
N PHE A 132 -17.92 -7.69 14.27
CA PHE A 132 -18.65 -8.82 14.81
C PHE A 132 -17.69 -9.98 14.99
N THR A 133 -17.88 -10.77 16.05
CA THR A 133 -17.32 -12.11 16.11
C THR A 133 -17.86 -12.91 14.92
N LYS A 134 -16.98 -13.59 14.18
CA LYS A 134 -17.41 -14.54 13.15
C LYS A 134 -18.30 -15.57 13.85
N GLY A 135 -19.58 -15.58 13.51
CA GLY A 135 -20.48 -16.67 13.91
C GLY A 135 -19.92 -17.97 13.34
N ASN A 136 -19.77 -18.98 14.20
CA ASN A 136 -19.38 -20.33 13.80
C ASN A 136 -20.42 -20.93 12.85
#